data_AF-A0A2P4WVN9-F1
#
_entry.id   AF-A0A2P4WVN9-F1
#
_cell.length_a   1.000
_cell.length_b   1.000
_cell.length_c   1.000
_cell.angle_alpha   90.00
_cell.angle_beta   90.00
_cell.angle_gamma   90.00
#
_symmetry.space_group_name_H-M   'P 1'
#
loop_
_entity.id
_entity.type
_entity.pdbx_description
1 polymer ?
#
loop_
_entity_poly.entity_id
_entity_poly.type
_entity_poly.pdbx_seq_one_letter_code
_entity_poly.pdbx_strand_id
1 'polypeptide(L)'
;MMTMSHNSVMTPSSVYQLWKIPFEAERLSPLQIRDLVEKKLNKKIEVRHIDFEENKKKFNTDFAAFLTTLNEEGRGVAGTEQEVQESVAKFFPDWNPAKYESFIA
;
A
#
# COMPACT_ATOMS: atom_id res chain seq x y z
N MET A 1 -9.72 39.40 41.81
CA MET A 1 -9.87 37.99 41.37
C MET A 1 -9.93 38.01 39.85
N MET A 2 -8.84 37.61 39.18
CA MET A 2 -8.71 37.64 37.71
C MET A 2 -9.45 36.44 37.12
N THR A 3 -10.51 36.69 36.36
CA THR A 3 -11.08 35.69 35.45
C THR A 3 -10.24 35.68 34.18
N MET A 4 -9.36 34.69 34.03
CA MET A 4 -8.70 34.45 32.75
C MET A 4 -9.74 33.97 31.74
N SER A 5 -10.11 34.84 30.81
CA SER A 5 -10.76 34.44 29.56
C SER A 5 -9.74 33.63 28.75
N HIS A 6 -9.93 32.31 28.66
CA HIS A 6 -9.21 31.49 27.68
C HIS A 6 -9.76 31.85 26.30
N ASN A 7 -9.14 32.81 25.63
CA ASN A 7 -9.30 32.98 24.19
C ASN A 7 -8.65 31.77 23.53
N SER A 8 -9.40 30.69 23.32
CA SER A 8 -9.03 29.70 22.32
C SER A 8 -9.11 30.40 20.96
N VAL A 9 -7.97 30.95 20.54
CA VAL A 9 -7.74 31.24 19.14
C VAL A 9 -7.84 29.89 18.44
N MET A 10 -9.00 29.59 17.84
CA MET A 10 -9.07 28.59 16.78
C MET A 10 -8.15 29.07 15.68
N THR A 11 -6.90 28.59 15.70
CA THR A 11 -6.06 28.62 14.51
C THR A 11 -6.88 28.00 13.38
N PRO A 12 -6.98 28.64 12.21
CA PRO A 12 -7.72 28.09 11.08
C PRO A 12 -7.27 26.65 10.87
N SER A 13 -8.22 25.77 10.53
CA SER A 13 -8.02 24.38 10.13
C SER A 13 -7.22 24.29 8.81
N SER A 14 -6.06 24.93 8.75
CA SER A 14 -5.13 24.83 7.66
C SER A 14 -4.32 23.56 7.88
N VAL A 15 -4.75 22.53 7.15
CA VAL A 15 -3.85 21.53 6.61
C VAL A 15 -3.32 20.55 7.66
N TYR A 16 -4.18 19.66 8.15
CA TYR A 16 -3.74 18.27 8.26
C TYR A 16 -3.51 17.77 6.83
N GLN A 17 -2.41 18.20 6.18
CA GLN A 17 -1.80 17.36 5.17
C GLN A 17 -1.52 16.08 5.94
N LEU A 18 -2.29 15.04 5.69
CA LEU A 18 -1.86 13.70 6.07
C LEU A 18 -0.53 13.52 5.35
N TRP A 19 0.58 13.62 6.08
CA TRP A 19 1.90 13.34 5.54
C TRP A 19 1.86 11.88 5.10
N LYS A 20 1.65 11.64 3.81
CA LYS A 20 1.82 10.31 3.22
C LYS A 20 3.32 10.04 3.26
N ILE A 21 3.74 9.21 4.19
CA ILE A 21 5.11 8.70 4.25
C ILE A 21 5.11 7.43 3.38
N PRO A 22 5.74 7.42 2.20
CA PRO A 22 5.84 6.21 1.39
C PRO A 22 6.82 5.25 2.06
N PHE A 23 6.36 4.06 2.39
CA PHE A 23 7.23 2.98 2.86
C PHE A 23 6.61 1.65 2.43
N GLU A 24 7.45 0.66 2.17
CA GLU A 24 7.01 -0.69 1.83
C GLU A 24 8.06 -1.71 2.31
N ALA A 25 7.64 -2.96 2.48
CA ALA A 25 8.55 -4.04 2.88
C ALA A 25 9.30 -4.62 1.68
N GLU A 26 8.56 -4.85 0.60
CA GLU A 26 9.05 -5.48 -0.62
C GLU A 26 8.12 -5.12 -1.78
N ARG A 27 8.69 -4.91 -2.97
CA ARG A 27 7.96 -4.58 -4.19
C ARG A 27 7.91 -5.80 -5.10
N LEU A 28 6.80 -6.55 -5.02
CA LEU A 28 6.57 -7.74 -5.85
C LEU A 28 5.28 -7.59 -6.64
N SER A 29 5.33 -7.94 -7.92
CA SER A 29 4.12 -8.12 -8.73
C SER A 29 3.40 -9.42 -8.35
N PRO A 30 2.10 -9.56 -8.66
CA PRO A 30 1.36 -10.80 -8.45
C PRO A 30 2.01 -12.04 -9.09
N LEU A 31 2.67 -11.89 -10.24
CA LEU A 31 3.37 -12.99 -10.91
C LEU A 31 4.67 -13.38 -10.20
N GLN A 32 5.40 -12.42 -9.65
CA GLN A 32 6.58 -12.71 -8.82
C GLN A 32 6.17 -13.41 -7.51
N ILE A 33 5.08 -12.97 -6.89
CA ILE A 33 4.50 -13.64 -5.71
C ILE A 33 4.12 -15.08 -6.05
N ARG A 34 3.45 -15.31 -7.19
CA ARG A 34 3.13 -16.66 -7.67
C ARG A 34 4.39 -17.52 -7.76
N ASP A 35 5.44 -17.03 -8.40
CA ASP A 35 6.68 -17.80 -8.58
C ASP A 35 7.33 -18.19 -7.25
N LEU A 36 7.30 -17.30 -6.25
CA LEU A 36 7.74 -17.62 -4.88
C LEU A 36 6.90 -18.72 -4.25
N VAL A 37 5.56 -18.64 -4.37
CA VAL A 37 4.65 -19.65 -3.80
C VAL A 37 4.82 -21.00 -4.49
N GLU A 38 4.91 -21.04 -5.82
CA GLU A 38 5.11 -22.29 -6.55
C GLU A 38 6.42 -22.97 -6.16
N LYS A 39 7.49 -22.17 -6.03
CA LYS A 39 8.81 -22.67 -5.61
C LYS A 39 8.76 -23.23 -4.19
N LYS A 40 8.17 -22.50 -3.23
CA LYS A 40 8.16 -22.89 -1.83
C LYS A 40 7.27 -24.10 -1.56
N LEU A 41 6.10 -24.14 -2.20
CA LEU A 41 5.10 -25.19 -1.99
C LEU A 41 5.24 -26.38 -2.95
N ASN A 42 6.10 -26.26 -3.97
CA ASN A 42 6.21 -27.21 -5.08
C ASN A 42 4.84 -27.55 -5.70
N LYS A 43 4.00 -26.53 -5.88
CA LYS A 43 2.64 -26.63 -6.43
C LYS A 43 2.46 -25.63 -7.54
N LYS A 44 1.80 -26.03 -8.62
CA LYS A 44 1.44 -25.13 -9.71
C LYS A 44 0.17 -24.35 -9.39
N ILE A 45 0.19 -23.05 -9.67
CA ILE A 45 -0.94 -22.14 -9.50
C ILE A 45 -1.50 -21.80 -10.88
N GLU A 46 -2.78 -22.07 -11.08
CA GLU A 46 -3.49 -21.64 -12.28
C GLU A 46 -3.66 -20.11 -12.26
N VAL A 47 -3.12 -19.43 -13.28
CA VAL A 47 -3.32 -17.99 -13.47
C VAL A 47 -4.44 -17.77 -14.47
N ARG A 48 -5.48 -17.07 -14.03
CA ARG A 48 -6.57 -16.61 -14.91
C ARG A 48 -6.37 -15.15 -15.24
N HIS A 49 -6.42 -14.85 -16.53
CA HIS A 49 -6.40 -13.48 -17.01
C HIS A 49 -7.81 -12.93 -16.98
N ILE A 50 -7.95 -11.72 -16.48
CA ILE A 50 -9.22 -11.01 -16.39
C ILE A 50 -9.05 -9.75 -17.23
N ASP A 51 -10.02 -9.48 -18.10
CA ASP A 51 -10.05 -8.23 -18.85
C ASP A 51 -10.27 -7.05 -17.90
N PHE A 52 -9.39 -6.06 -17.98
CA PHE A 52 -9.40 -4.93 -17.05
C PHE A 52 -10.70 -4.11 -17.13
N GLU A 53 -11.16 -3.80 -18.33
CA GLU A 53 -12.34 -2.95 -18.53
C GLU A 53 -13.62 -3.67 -18.10
N GLU A 54 -13.75 -4.96 -18.39
CA GLU A 54 -14.88 -5.76 -17.90
C GLU A 54 -14.86 -5.93 -16.38
N ASN A 55 -13.67 -6.09 -15.79
CA ASN A 55 -13.52 -6.20 -14.34
C ASN A 55 -13.90 -4.89 -13.64
N LYS A 56 -13.44 -3.76 -14.17
CA LYS A 56 -13.69 -2.42 -13.64
C LYS A 56 -15.18 -2.07 -13.57
N LYS A 57 -16.02 -2.63 -14.46
CA LYS A 57 -17.49 -2.46 -14.37
C LYS A 57 -18.07 -2.98 -13.05
N LYS A 58 -17.40 -3.93 -12.40
CA LYS A 58 -17.79 -4.52 -11.11
C LYS A 58 -17.09 -3.88 -9.92
N PHE A 59 -16.35 -2.79 -10.11
CA PHE A 59 -15.53 -2.14 -9.08
C PHE A 59 -16.30 -1.84 -7.78
N ASN A 60 -17.56 -1.43 -7.87
CA ASN A 60 -18.38 -1.07 -6.71
C ASN A 60 -19.19 -2.23 -6.13
N THR A 61 -19.17 -3.41 -6.76
CA THR A 61 -20.08 -4.52 -6.44
C THR A 61 -19.37 -5.85 -6.18
N ASP A 62 -18.12 -6.00 -6.62
CA ASP A 62 -17.28 -7.17 -6.40
C ASP A 62 -15.96 -6.76 -5.74
N PHE A 63 -15.66 -7.38 -4.59
CA PHE A 63 -14.47 -7.02 -3.80
C PHE A 63 -13.15 -7.43 -4.48
N ALA A 64 -13.14 -8.54 -5.22
CA ALA A 64 -11.96 -8.93 -5.97
C ALA A 64 -11.71 -7.98 -7.15
N ALA A 65 -12.78 -7.57 -7.83
CA ALA A 65 -12.72 -6.56 -8.89
C ALA A 65 -12.21 -5.21 -8.35
N PHE A 66 -12.71 -4.79 -7.18
CA PHE A 66 -12.21 -3.61 -6.48
C PHE A 66 -10.68 -3.66 -6.26
N LEU A 67 -10.17 -4.71 -5.62
CA LEU A 67 -8.74 -4.83 -5.31
C LEU A 67 -7.86 -4.91 -6.57
N THR A 68 -8.28 -5.71 -7.54
CA THR A 68 -7.51 -5.91 -8.79
C THR A 68 -7.48 -4.64 -9.63
N THR A 69 -8.58 -3.90 -9.73
CA THR A 69 -8.60 -2.59 -10.40
C THR A 69 -7.72 -1.58 -9.69
N LEU A 70 -7.71 -1.51 -8.34
CA LEU A 70 -6.80 -0.61 -7.62
C LEU A 70 -5.32 -0.91 -7.92
N ASN A 71 -4.96 -2.19 -7.96
CA ASN A 71 -3.58 -2.60 -8.25
C ASN A 71 -3.17 -2.25 -9.68
N GLU A 72 -4.04 -2.51 -10.66
CA GLU A 72 -3.77 -2.21 -12.07
C GLU A 72 -3.70 -0.70 -12.34
N GLU A 73 -4.51 0.11 -11.64
CA GLU A 73 -4.43 1.58 -11.68
C GLU A 73 -3.20 2.13 -10.92
N GLY A 74 -2.31 1.27 -10.41
CA GLY A 74 -1.11 1.69 -9.67
C GLY A 74 -1.42 2.31 -8.30
N ARG A 75 -2.62 2.09 -7.76
CA ARG A 75 -3.04 2.65 -6.46
C ARG A 75 -2.63 1.76 -5.27
N GLY A 76 -2.03 0.60 -5.56
CA GLY A 76 -1.46 -0.32 -4.57
C GLY A 76 0.02 -0.09 -4.25
N VAL A 77 0.73 0.81 -4.96
CA VAL A 77 2.14 1.12 -4.65
C VAL A 77 2.23 2.31 -3.70
N ALA A 78 3.19 2.26 -2.77
CA ALA A 78 3.39 3.32 -1.78
C ALA A 78 3.89 4.64 -2.39
N GLY A 79 4.50 4.56 -3.58
CA GLY A 79 5.12 5.67 -4.31
C GLY A 79 6.13 5.12 -5.33
N THR A 80 6.98 5.99 -5.86
CA THR A 80 8.17 5.56 -6.61
C THR A 80 9.16 4.83 -5.71
N GLU A 81 10.05 4.03 -6.29
CA GLU A 81 11.10 3.34 -5.51
C GLU A 81 12.02 4.33 -4.79
N GLN A 82 12.34 5.45 -5.44
CA GLN A 82 13.17 6.49 -4.86
C GLN A 82 12.50 7.15 -3.64
N GLU A 83 11.23 7.53 -3.76
CA GLU A 83 10.48 8.15 -2.64
C GLU A 83 10.41 7.23 -1.42
N VAL A 84 10.21 5.92 -1.65
CA VAL A 84 10.22 4.89 -0.61
C VAL A 84 11.60 4.81 0.04
N GLN A 85 12.68 4.72 -0.74
CA GLN A 85 14.04 4.62 -0.21
C GLN A 85 14.42 5.85 0.62
N GLU A 86 14.13 7.04 0.12
CA GLU A 86 14.40 8.31 0.83
C GLU A 86 13.60 8.39 2.14
N SER A 87 12.33 7.97 2.11
CA SER A 87 11.47 7.99 3.30
C SER A 87 11.88 6.96 4.34
N VAL A 88 12.26 5.75 3.93
CA VAL A 88 12.82 4.73 4.84
C VAL A 88 14.11 5.25 5.48
N ALA A 89 15.05 5.77 4.68
CA ALA A 89 16.31 6.30 5.22
C ALA A 89 16.10 7.45 6.21
N LYS A 90 15.09 8.29 5.98
CA LYS A 90 14.80 9.46 6.82
C LYS A 90 14.02 9.12 8.09
N PHE A 91 13.00 8.26 8.00
CA PHE A 91 12.02 8.06 9.05
C PHE A 91 12.12 6.69 9.73
N PHE A 92 12.74 5.70 9.09
CA PHE A 92 12.84 4.32 9.57
C PHE A 92 14.27 3.77 9.36
N PRO A 93 15.31 4.32 10.01
CA PRO A 93 16.70 3.93 9.78
C PRO A 93 17.00 2.45 10.08
N ASP A 94 16.23 1.85 11.00
CA ASP A 94 16.35 0.44 11.38
C ASP A 94 15.32 -0.46 10.66
N TRP A 95 14.74 0.01 9.54
CA TRP A 95 13.74 -0.73 8.79
C TRP A 95 14.29 -2.06 8.26
N ASN A 96 13.86 -3.15 8.88
CA ASN A 96 14.23 -4.52 8.49
C ASN A 96 12.97 -5.41 8.44
N PRO A 97 12.08 -5.19 7.47
CA PRO A 97 10.82 -5.92 7.37
C PRO A 97 11.07 -7.37 6.93
N ALA A 98 10.23 -8.29 7.41
CA ALA A 98 10.24 -9.66 6.93
C ALA A 98 9.89 -9.72 5.44
N LYS A 99 10.62 -10.55 4.69
CA LYS A 99 10.40 -10.76 3.25
C LYS A 99 9.12 -11.53 2.99
N TYR A 100 8.47 -11.31 1.85
CA TYR A 100 7.19 -11.94 1.52
C TYR A 100 7.27 -13.47 1.61
N GLU A 101 8.37 -14.05 1.13
CA GLU A 101 8.62 -15.49 1.16
C GLU A 101 8.53 -16.10 2.57
N SER A 102 8.84 -15.34 3.62
CA SER A 102 8.75 -15.81 5.00
C SER A 102 7.31 -16.07 5.47
N PHE A 103 6.32 -15.42 4.86
CA PHE A 103 4.89 -15.54 5.19
C PHE A 103 4.17 -16.65 4.42
N ILE A 104 4.80 -17.26 3.42
CA ILE A 104 4.23 -18.39 2.69
C ILE A 104 4.32 -19.63 3.59
N ALA A 105 3.18 -20.17 4.03
CA ALA A 105 3.12 -21.36 4.90
C ALA A 105 3.59 -22.63 4.20
#